data_AF-A0A7S3V3J7-F1
#
_entry.id   AF-A0A7S3V3J7-F1
#
_cell.length_a   1.000
_cell.length_b   1.000
_cell.length_c   1.000
_cell.angle_alpha   90.00
_cell.angle_beta   90.00
_cell.angle_gamma   90.00
#
_symmetry.space_group_name_H-M   'P 1'
#
loop_
_entity.id
_entity.type
_entity.pdbx_description
1 polymer ?
#
loop_
_entity_poly.entity_id
_entity_poly.type
_entity_poly.pdbx_seq_one_letter_code
_entity_poly.pdbx_strand_id
1 'polypeptide(L)'
;MQENGYSTWNQIRLNKTGPGNSFDAWIASANRNESLEKTGLKGSKDGIDFVVNVKTGYKSNLMQCAATQLSNAMKHAANKNQAKMMELLVEAFTTGSMDAHKDASRAWIKDKGPI
;
A
#
# COMPACT_ATOMS: atom_id res chain seq x y z
N MET A 1 -7.67 -2.29 12.42
CA MET A 1 -6.59 -2.08 11.41
C MET A 1 -5.29 -1.61 12.02
N GLN A 2 -5.25 -0.44 12.65
CA GLN A 2 -4.02 0.10 13.27
C GLN A 2 -3.45 -0.84 14.34
N GLU A 3 -4.31 -1.40 15.21
CA GLU A 3 -3.95 -2.43 16.21
C GLU A 3 -3.33 -3.69 15.60
N ASN A 4 -3.54 -3.93 14.31
CA ASN A 4 -3.03 -5.09 13.57
C ASN A 4 -1.81 -4.74 12.69
N GLY A 5 -1.21 -3.57 12.90
CA GLY A 5 -0.02 -3.08 12.18
C GLY A 5 -0.31 -2.49 10.79
N TYR A 6 -1.58 -2.36 10.40
CA TYR A 6 -1.94 -1.79 9.10
C TYR A 6 -2.10 -0.28 9.16
N SER A 7 -1.37 0.41 8.30
CA SER A 7 -1.60 1.82 8.02
C SER A 7 -2.94 2.02 7.31
N THR A 8 -3.75 2.97 7.79
CA THR A 8 -5.00 3.38 7.12
C THR A 8 -4.77 4.33 5.94
N TRP A 9 -3.51 4.75 5.72
CA TRP A 9 -3.13 5.68 4.64
C TRP A 9 -2.85 5.01 3.30
N ASN A 10 -2.50 3.72 3.30
CA ASN A 10 -2.58 2.96 2.06
C ASN A 10 -4.04 3.00 1.63
N GLN A 11 -4.33 3.08 0.33
CA GLN A 11 -5.69 3.08 -0.21
C GLN A 11 -6.39 1.75 0.18
N ILE A 12 -6.84 1.65 1.43
CA ILE A 12 -7.57 0.54 2.00
C ILE A 12 -9.03 0.81 1.70
N ARG A 13 -9.57 0.08 0.73
CA ARG A 13 -11.01 0.11 0.47
C ARG A 13 -11.69 -0.95 1.32
N LEU A 14 -12.62 -0.53 2.17
CA LEU A 14 -13.48 -1.44 2.93
C LEU A 14 -14.71 -1.77 2.10
N ASN A 15 -14.96 -3.07 1.91
CA ASN A 15 -16.16 -3.61 1.27
C ASN A 15 -16.86 -4.55 2.24
N LYS A 16 -18.18 -4.45 2.38
CA LYS A 16 -18.97 -5.40 3.18
C LYS A 16 -19.15 -6.70 2.41
N THR A 17 -18.83 -7.83 3.03
CA THR A 17 -18.95 -9.16 2.44
C THR A 17 -20.19 -9.88 2.98
N GLY A 18 -21.33 -9.68 2.31
CA GLY A 18 -22.56 -10.43 2.56
C GLY A 18 -23.40 -9.98 3.78
N PRO A 19 -24.49 -10.71 4.09
CA PRO A 19 -25.29 -10.48 5.28
C PRO A 19 -24.51 -10.86 6.55
N GLY A 20 -24.32 -9.89 7.45
CA GLY A 20 -23.49 -9.99 8.64
C GLY A 20 -22.50 -8.83 8.77
N ASN A 21 -21.57 -8.91 9.72
CA ASN A 21 -20.55 -7.90 9.96
C ASN A 21 -19.17 -8.36 9.45
N SER A 22 -19.14 -8.91 8.23
CA SER A 22 -17.90 -9.32 7.56
C SER A 22 -17.49 -8.26 6.55
N PHE A 23 -16.19 -7.97 6.50
CA PHE A 23 -15.62 -6.94 5.63
C PHE A 23 -14.36 -7.45 4.95
N ASP A 24 -14.17 -7.08 3.69
CA ASP A 24 -12.89 -7.14 3.02
C ASP A 24 -12.23 -5.77 3.04
N ALA A 25 -10.98 -5.72 3.47
CA ALA A 25 -10.13 -4.56 3.43
C ALA A 25 -9.05 -4.75 2.36
N TRP A 26 -9.17 -3.97 1.30
CA TRP A 26 -8.38 -4.12 0.09
C TRP A 26 -7.23 -3.14 0.07
N ILE A 27 -6.00 -3.63 0.14
CA ILE A 27 -4.77 -2.84 -0.04
C ILE A 27 -4.49 -2.69 -1.54
N ALA A 28 -4.22 -1.46 -1.97
CA ALA A 28 -3.76 -1.18 -3.33
C ALA A 28 -2.35 -1.74 -3.57
N SER A 29 -2.21 -2.59 -4.58
CA SER A 29 -0.94 -3.15 -5.02
C SER A 29 -1.08 -3.69 -6.46
N ALA A 30 0.01 -3.71 -7.21
CA ALA A 30 0.05 -4.31 -8.54
C ALA A 30 -0.08 -5.84 -8.45
N ASN A 31 0.65 -6.43 -7.50
CA ASN A 31 0.71 -7.87 -7.29
C ASN A 31 -0.06 -8.29 -6.04
N ARG A 32 -0.47 -9.55 -6.02
CA ARG A 32 -0.89 -10.20 -4.78
C ARG A 32 0.31 -10.33 -3.85
N ASN A 33 0.12 -9.99 -2.58
CA ASN A 33 1.16 -10.06 -1.56
C ASN A 33 0.61 -10.80 -0.33
N GLU A 34 0.85 -12.11 -0.30
CA GLU A 34 0.34 -13.01 0.75
C GLU A 34 0.85 -12.64 2.15
N SER A 35 2.02 -12.00 2.26
CA SER A 35 2.56 -11.56 3.56
C SER A 35 1.72 -10.45 4.21
N LEU A 36 0.96 -9.69 3.41
CA LEU A 36 0.06 -8.64 3.89
C LEU A 36 -1.38 -9.12 4.03
N GLU A 37 -1.74 -10.24 3.43
CA GLU A 37 -3.09 -10.81 3.49
C GLU A 37 -3.33 -11.47 4.85
N LYS A 38 -4.52 -11.24 5.40
CA LYS A 38 -4.96 -11.86 6.66
C LYS A 38 -6.43 -12.20 6.55
N THR A 39 -6.84 -13.32 7.11
CA THR A 39 -8.24 -13.73 7.15
C THR A 39 -8.73 -13.78 8.59
N GLY A 40 -10.02 -13.50 8.80
CA GLY A 40 -10.64 -13.71 10.09
C GLY A 40 -10.20 -12.76 11.20
N LEU A 41 -9.70 -11.56 10.89
CA LEU A 41 -9.37 -10.57 11.92
C LEU A 41 -10.64 -10.13 12.64
N LYS A 42 -10.78 -10.52 13.91
CA LYS A 42 -11.95 -10.18 14.72
C LYS A 42 -11.77 -8.80 15.35
N GLY A 43 -12.86 -8.05 15.40
CA GLY A 43 -12.95 -6.81 16.16
C GLY A 43 -14.35 -6.64 16.74
N SER A 44 -14.48 -5.76 17.72
CA SER A 44 -15.77 -5.41 18.31
C SER A 44 -15.84 -3.91 18.52
N LYS A 45 -16.96 -3.30 18.14
CA LYS A 45 -17.19 -1.86 18.32
C LYS A 45 -18.65 -1.63 18.71
N ASP A 46 -18.85 -0.93 19.82
CA ASP A 46 -20.17 -0.57 20.35
C ASP A 46 -21.10 -1.80 20.54
N GLY A 47 -20.52 -2.93 21.00
CA GLY A 47 -21.23 -4.20 21.20
C GLY A 47 -21.48 -5.00 19.94
N ILE A 48 -20.96 -4.55 18.79
CA ILE A 48 -21.11 -5.21 17.50
C ILE A 48 -19.80 -5.88 17.12
N ASP A 49 -19.82 -7.21 17.06
CA ASP A 49 -18.69 -7.99 16.58
C ASP A 49 -18.64 -7.98 15.05
N PHE A 50 -17.42 -7.92 14.52
CA PHE A 50 -17.14 -7.93 13.10
C PHE A 50 -15.88 -8.72 12.77
N VAL A 51 -15.79 -9.13 11.50
CA VAL A 51 -14.65 -9.88 10.95
C VAL A 51 -14.12 -9.12 9.74
N VAL A 52 -12.80 -9.02 9.63
CA VAL A 52 -12.12 -8.36 8.52
C VAL A 52 -11.15 -9.32 7.85
N ASN A 53 -11.20 -9.40 6.52
CA ASN A 53 -10.18 -10.05 5.69
C ASN A 53 -9.37 -8.98 4.98
N VAL A 54 -8.06 -8.96 5.19
CA VAL A 54 -7.13 -8.11 4.45
C VAL A 54 -6.74 -8.81 3.16
N LYS A 55 -6.97 -8.13 2.04
CA LYS A 55 -6.66 -8.59 0.68
C LYS A 55 -5.76 -7.59 -0.01
N THR A 56 -5.01 -8.06 -1.00
CA THR A 56 -4.14 -7.22 -1.84
C THR A 56 -4.60 -7.24 -3.29
N GLY A 57 -4.04 -6.38 -4.14
CA GLY A 57 -4.36 -6.33 -5.58
C GLY A 57 -5.43 -5.30 -5.96
N TYR A 58 -5.79 -4.36 -5.09
CA TYR A 58 -6.75 -3.33 -5.45
C TYR A 58 -6.17 -2.38 -6.50
N LYS A 59 -6.92 -2.17 -7.59
CA LYS A 59 -6.48 -1.38 -8.76
C LYS A 59 -5.14 -1.86 -9.35
N SER A 60 -4.91 -3.18 -9.37
CA SER A 60 -3.66 -3.81 -9.82
C SER A 60 -3.10 -3.24 -11.13
N ASN A 61 -3.94 -3.08 -12.15
CA ASN A 61 -3.51 -2.52 -13.45
C ASN A 61 -2.96 -1.08 -13.31
N LEU A 62 -3.63 -0.22 -12.53
CA LEU A 62 -3.19 1.16 -12.32
C LEU A 62 -1.89 1.20 -11.48
N MET A 63 -1.80 0.36 -10.46
CA MET A 63 -0.60 0.25 -9.63
C MET A 63 0.60 -0.26 -10.45
N GLN A 64 0.37 -1.24 -11.34
CA GLN A 64 1.38 -1.74 -12.27
C GLN A 64 1.84 -0.65 -13.24
N CYS A 65 0.91 0.10 -13.82
CA CYS A 65 1.26 1.23 -14.68
C CYS A 65 2.11 2.26 -13.93
N ALA A 66 1.71 2.64 -12.71
CA ALA A 66 2.48 3.59 -11.89
C ALA A 66 3.90 3.08 -11.60
N ALA A 67 4.04 1.82 -11.17
CA ALA A 67 5.33 1.19 -10.92
C ALA A 67 6.21 1.15 -12.17
N THR A 68 5.64 0.82 -13.33
CA THR A 68 6.37 0.82 -14.61
C THR A 68 6.84 2.23 -15.00
N GLN A 69 5.99 3.25 -14.87
CA GLN A 69 6.38 4.62 -15.21
C GLN A 69 7.44 5.17 -14.25
N LEU A 70 7.34 4.88 -12.95
CA LEU A 70 8.38 5.25 -11.97
C LEU A 70 9.71 4.57 -12.26
N SER A 71 9.70 3.29 -12.62
CA SER A 71 10.91 2.55 -13.02
C SER A 71 11.58 3.16 -14.26
N ASN A 72 10.79 3.65 -15.23
CA ASN A 72 11.32 4.36 -16.38
C ASN A 72 11.86 5.75 -16.01
N ALA A 73 11.12 6.51 -15.19
CA ALA A 73 11.55 7.83 -14.72
C ALA A 73 12.86 7.77 -13.91
N MET A 74 13.07 6.70 -13.15
CA MET A 74 14.28 6.46 -12.35
C MET A 74 15.56 6.49 -13.18
N LYS A 75 15.51 6.10 -14.46
CA LYS A 75 16.65 6.14 -15.39
C LYS A 75 17.12 7.57 -15.69
N HIS A 76 16.26 8.55 -15.42
CA HIS A 76 16.51 9.97 -15.66
C HIS A 76 16.62 10.77 -14.35
N ALA A 77 16.77 10.08 -13.21
CA ALA A 77 16.91 10.74 -11.91
C ALA A 77 18.14 11.66 -11.88
N ALA A 78 17.95 12.90 -11.43
CA ALA A 78 19.03 13.89 -11.36
C ALA A 78 20.04 13.58 -10.24
N ASN A 79 19.63 12.79 -9.24
CA ASN A 79 20.49 12.40 -8.13
C ASN A 79 20.05 11.07 -7.47
N LYS A 80 20.88 10.59 -6.55
CA LYS A 80 20.67 9.33 -5.82
C LYS A 80 19.43 9.34 -4.93
N ASN A 81 19.03 10.49 -4.37
CA ASN A 81 17.84 10.57 -3.53
C ASN A 81 16.57 10.38 -4.36
N GLN A 82 16.50 10.98 -5.55
CA GLN A 82 15.41 10.78 -6.50
C GLN A 82 15.33 9.34 -6.98
N ALA A 83 16.47 8.75 -7.38
CA ALA A 83 16.52 7.35 -7.78
C ALA A 83 16.03 6.43 -6.65
N LYS A 84 16.49 6.68 -5.41
CA LYS A 84 16.09 5.88 -4.24
C LYS A 84 14.62 6.04 -3.89
N MET A 85 14.08 7.26 -3.98
CA MET A 85 12.65 7.52 -3.80
C MET A 85 11.82 6.73 -4.82
N MET A 86 12.17 6.80 -6.11
CA MET A 86 11.43 6.10 -7.17
C MET A 86 11.53 4.58 -7.02
N GLU A 87 12.70 4.04 -6.68
CA GLU A 87 12.89 2.61 -6.39
C GLU A 87 11.93 2.14 -5.29
N LEU A 88 11.86 2.89 -4.18
CA LEU A 88 10.99 2.56 -3.04
C LEU A 88 9.50 2.76 -3.36
N LEU A 89 9.14 3.73 -4.21
CA LEU A 89 7.77 3.89 -4.70
C LEU A 89 7.36 2.75 -5.63
N VAL A 90 8.28 2.25 -6.46
CA VAL A 90 8.06 1.06 -7.28
C VAL A 90 7.74 -0.13 -6.36
N GLU A 91 8.56 -0.37 -5.33
CA GLU A 91 8.30 -1.42 -4.35
C GLU A 91 6.93 -1.25 -3.68
N ALA A 92 6.61 -0.04 -3.21
CA ALA A 92 5.36 0.27 -2.55
C ALA A 92 4.14 0.00 -3.43
N PHE A 93 4.15 0.43 -4.70
CA PHE A 93 3.04 0.21 -5.62
C PHE A 93 2.97 -1.23 -6.12
N THR A 94 4.09 -1.92 -6.24
CA THR A 94 4.09 -3.33 -6.62
C THR A 94 3.52 -4.21 -5.49
N THR A 95 3.92 -3.96 -4.25
CA THR A 95 3.65 -4.87 -3.12
C THR A 95 2.54 -4.42 -2.19
N GLY A 96 2.15 -3.14 -2.23
CA GLY A 96 1.26 -2.51 -1.25
C GLY A 96 1.95 -2.15 0.08
N SER A 97 3.28 -2.16 0.15
CA SER A 97 4.03 -1.87 1.38
C SER A 97 3.95 -0.38 1.74
N MET A 98 3.32 -0.07 2.88
CA MET A 98 3.34 1.31 3.40
C MET A 98 4.73 1.71 3.89
N ASP A 99 5.51 0.76 4.42
CA ASP A 99 6.82 1.10 4.97
C ASP A 99 7.79 1.50 3.86
N ALA A 100 7.73 0.82 2.70
CA ALA A 100 8.42 1.25 1.49
C ALA A 100 8.01 2.66 1.06
N HIS A 101 6.72 2.99 1.11
CA HIS A 101 6.24 4.35 0.79
C HIS A 101 6.76 5.41 1.78
N LYS A 102 6.81 5.09 3.08
CA LYS A 102 7.40 5.99 4.09
C LYS A 102 8.89 6.16 3.84
N ASP A 103 9.62 5.09 3.52
CA ASP A 103 11.04 5.17 3.19
C ASP A 103 11.29 5.98 1.92
N ALA A 104 10.44 5.85 0.91
CA ALA A 104 10.48 6.71 -0.27
C ALA A 104 10.33 8.18 0.12
N SER A 105 9.38 8.47 1.01
CA SER A 105 9.15 9.82 1.54
C SER A 105 10.36 10.36 2.33
N ARG A 106 11.07 9.49 3.06
CA ARG A 106 12.34 9.86 3.73
C ARG A 106 13.45 10.18 2.73
N ALA A 107 13.54 9.44 1.64
CA ALA A 107 14.48 9.73 0.55
C ALA A 107 14.13 11.07 -0.14
N TRP A 108 12.84 11.31 -0.38
CA TRP A 108 12.33 12.55 -0.96
C TRP A 108 12.69 13.79 -0.14
N ILE A 109 12.48 13.75 1.19
CA ILE A 109 12.80 14.90 2.07
C ILE A 109 14.29 15.25 2.04
N LYS A 110 15.18 14.29 1.72
CA LYS A 110 16.62 14.50 1.58
C LYS A 110 17.02 15.12 0.23
N ASP A 111 16.14 15.09 -0.77
CA ASP A 111 16.35 15.77 -2.04
C ASP A 111 16.04 17.26 -1.90
N LYS A 112 17.08 18.09 -1.80
CA LYS A 112 16.94 19.54 -1.54
C LYS A 112 17.22 20.32 -2.82
N GLY A 113 16.31 21.24 -3.15
CA GLY A 113 16.43 22.11 -4.33
C GLY A 113 16.49 21.34 -5.64
N PRO A 114 15.53 20.43 -5.93
CA PRO A 114 15.48 19.77 -7.22
C PRO A 114 15.35 20.80 -8.35
N ILE A 115 15.97 20.49 -9.49
CA ILE A 115 16.01 21.32 -10.71
C ILE A 115 14.73 21.14 -11.52
#